data_AF-A0A6N8TMA1-F1
#
_entry.id   AF-A0A6N8TMA1-F1
#
_cell.length_a   1.000
_cell.length_b   1.000
_cell.length_c   1.000
_cell.angle_alpha   90.00
_cell.angle_beta   90.00
_cell.angle_gamma   90.00
#
_symmetry.space_group_name_H-M   'P 1'
#
loop_
_entity.id
_entity.type
_entity.pdbx_description
1 polymer ?
#
loop_
_entity_poly.entity_id
_entity_poly.type
_entity_poly.pdbx_seq_one_letter_code
_entity_poly.pdbx_strand_id
1 'polypeptide(L)'
;MNISATEVHFDDDTMWVSLDDGRMLGVPLAWFPRLLTADKASRLAYTLSPGGIHWDALDEDISIAGLLAGRGDRTVRRPAA
;
A
#
# COMPACT_ATOMS: atom_id res chain seq x y z
N MET A 1 5.15 -18.32 -8.01
CA MET A 1 5.99 -17.46 -7.17
C MET A 1 5.10 -16.32 -6.70
N ASN A 2 5.00 -16.11 -5.39
CA ASN A 2 4.30 -14.95 -4.85
C ASN A 2 5.31 -13.80 -4.83
N ILE A 3 4.97 -12.68 -5.45
CA ILE A 3 5.80 -11.46 -5.43
C ILE A 3 5.51 -10.74 -4.11
N SER A 4 6.56 -10.31 -3.42
CA SER A 4 6.47 -9.61 -2.14
C SER A 4 7.09 -8.22 -2.23
N ALA A 5 6.59 -7.30 -1.41
CA ALA A 5 7.22 -6.00 -1.24
C ALA A 5 8.42 -6.13 -0.30
N THR A 6 9.50 -5.44 -0.63
CA THR A 6 10.73 -5.37 0.16
C THR A 6 10.89 -4.02 0.85
N GLU A 7 10.36 -2.96 0.24
CA GLU A 7 10.43 -1.61 0.77
C GLU A 7 9.28 -0.75 0.22
N VAL A 8 8.80 0.19 1.03
CA VAL A 8 7.85 1.22 0.63
C VAL A 8 8.38 2.60 1.03
N HIS A 9 8.35 3.54 0.09
CA HIS A 9 8.65 4.94 0.34
C HIS A 9 7.61 5.86 -0.32
N PHE A 10 7.65 7.13 0.05
CA PHE A 10 6.63 8.10 -0.32
C PHE A 10 7.26 9.42 -0.74
N ASP A 11 6.76 9.95 -1.85
CA ASP A 11 6.93 11.36 -2.23
C ASP A 11 5.64 12.13 -1.88
N ASP A 12 5.50 13.35 -2.40
CA ASP A 12 4.36 14.23 -2.08
C ASP A 12 3.01 13.61 -2.50
N ASP A 13 2.97 12.94 -3.65
CA ASP A 13 1.73 12.43 -4.27
C ASP A 13 1.80 10.95 -4.67
N THR A 14 2.95 10.30 -4.49
CA THR A 14 3.22 8.95 -5.01
C THR A 14 3.76 8.03 -3.92
N MET A 15 3.20 6.82 -3.85
CA MET A 15 3.73 5.70 -3.08
C MET A 15 4.55 4.81 -4.01
N TRP A 16 5.78 4.53 -3.60
CA TRP A 16 6.70 3.68 -4.33
C TRP A 16 6.90 2.36 -3.59
N VAL A 17 6.76 1.24 -4.30
CA VAL A 17 6.89 -0.11 -3.75
C VAL A 17 7.97 -0.86 -4.50
N SER A 18 9.03 -1.24 -3.79
CA SER A 18 10.09 -2.13 -4.29
C SER A 18 9.64 -3.58 -4.12
N LEU A 19 9.81 -4.39 -5.15
CA LEU A 19 9.43 -5.80 -5.17
C LEU A 19 10.66 -6.71 -5.15
N ASP A 20 10.49 -7.91 -4.60
CA ASP A 20 11.53 -8.94 -4.52
C ASP A 20 12.01 -9.46 -5.89
N ASP A 21 11.21 -9.26 -6.95
CA ASP A 21 11.56 -9.58 -8.33
C ASP A 21 12.34 -8.46 -9.05
N GLY A 22 12.73 -7.41 -8.33
CA GLY A 22 13.54 -6.30 -8.83
C GLY A 22 12.76 -5.19 -9.52
N ARG A 23 11.43 -5.27 -9.58
CA ARG A 23 10.59 -4.17 -10.08
C ARG A 23 10.33 -3.12 -9.01
N MET A 24 9.99 -1.92 -9.46
CA MET A 24 9.49 -0.83 -8.63
C MET A 24 8.15 -0.34 -9.19
N LEU A 25 7.15 -0.20 -8.32
CA LEU A 25 5.82 0.28 -8.69
C LEU A 25 5.60 1.68 -8.11
N GLY A 26 5.25 2.64 -8.97
CA GLY A 26 4.75 3.95 -8.55
C GLY A 26 3.23 3.96 -8.59
N VAL A 27 2.60 4.30 -7.46
CA VAL A 27 1.15 4.30 -7.31
C VAL A 27 0.71 5.64 -6.72
N PRO A 28 -0.23 6.37 -7.34
CA PRO A 28 -0.70 7.64 -6.80
C PRO A 28 -1.31 7.47 -5.40
N LEU A 29 -0.89 8.29 -4.43
CA LEU A 29 -1.46 8.34 -3.09
C LEU A 29 -2.95 8.67 -3.12
N ALA A 30 -3.42 9.38 -4.14
CA ALA A 30 -4.84 9.67 -4.38
C ALA A 30 -5.71 8.41 -4.48
N TRP A 31 -5.12 7.24 -4.75
CA TRP A 31 -5.83 5.97 -4.76
C TRP A 31 -6.12 5.43 -3.37
N PHE A 32 -5.43 5.91 -2.34
CA PHE A 32 -5.55 5.45 -0.96
C PHE A 32 -5.80 6.66 -0.04
N PRO A 33 -7.06 7.10 0.10
CA PRO A 33 -7.39 8.32 0.84
C PRO A 33 -6.82 8.36 2.26
N ARG A 34 -6.75 7.20 2.95
CA ARG A 34 -6.18 7.12 4.30
C ARG A 34 -4.70 7.47 4.32
N LEU A 35 -3.92 6.90 3.39
CA LEU A 35 -2.51 7.23 3.23
C LEU A 35 -2.31 8.68 2.78
N LEU A 36 -3.15 9.17 1.86
CA LEU A 36 -3.10 10.56 1.41
C LEU A 36 -3.26 11.56 2.56
N THR A 37 -4.14 11.28 3.51
CA THR A 37 -4.37 12.16 4.67
C THR A 37 -3.46 11.90 5.87
N ALA A 38 -2.76 10.77 5.90
CA ALA A 38 -1.85 10.41 6.99
C ALA A 38 -0.62 11.32 7.02
N ASP A 39 -0.11 11.59 8.22
CA ASP A 39 1.19 12.25 8.38
C ASP A 39 2.35 11.32 8.02
N LYS A 40 3.55 11.90 7.87
CA LYS A 40 4.73 11.16 7.43
C LYS A 40 5.12 10.03 8.38
N ALA A 41 4.96 10.19 9.70
CA ALA A 41 5.31 9.15 10.64
C ALA A 41 4.34 7.97 10.54
N SER A 42 3.04 8.25 10.44
CA SER A 42 2.03 7.20 10.21
C SER A 42 2.20 6.47 8.89
N ARG A 43 2.55 7.17 7.79
CA ARG A 43 2.84 6.52 6.50
C ARG A 43 4.05 5.59 6.55
N LEU A 44 5.05 5.91 7.36
CA LEU A 44 6.27 5.09 7.50
C LEU A 44 6.10 3.95 8.51
N ALA A 45 5.04 3.96 9.32
CA ALA A 45 4.73 2.92 10.29
C ALA A 45 3.94 1.75 9.65
N TYR A 46 4.52 1.11 8.64
CA TYR A 46 3.94 -0.05 7.96
C TYR A 46 4.63 -1.37 8.34
N THR A 47 3.91 -2.46 8.11
CA THR A 47 4.43 -3.82 8.18
C THR A 47 4.27 -4.52 6.85
N LEU A 48 5.31 -5.19 6.39
CA LEU A 48 5.29 -6.00 5.16
C LEU A 48 4.85 -7.42 5.49
N SER A 49 3.95 -7.98 4.68
CA SER A 49 3.52 -9.37 4.76
C SER A 49 3.71 -10.08 3.42
N PRO A 50 3.67 -11.43 3.39
CA PRO A 50 3.69 -12.17 2.12
C PRO A 50 2.49 -11.82 1.23
N GLY A 51 2.68 -10.86 0.32
CA GLY A 51 1.69 -10.41 -0.66
C GLY A 51 0.95 -9.11 -0.33
N GLY A 52 1.32 -8.40 0.73
CA GLY A 52 0.66 -7.13 1.09
C GLY A 52 1.47 -6.22 2.00
N ILE A 53 0.93 -5.03 2.23
CA ILE A 53 1.46 -3.98 3.12
C ILE A 53 0.33 -3.57 4.06
N HIS A 54 0.63 -3.50 5.35
CA HIS A 54 -0.34 -3.20 6.40
C HIS A 54 0.06 -1.94 7.18
N TRP A 55 -0.91 -1.10 7.52
CA TRP A 55 -0.76 0.02 8.44
C TRP A 55 -1.77 -0.11 9.60
N ASP A 56 -1.30 -0.58 10.76
CA ASP A 56 -2.15 -0.77 11.94
C ASP A 56 -2.81 0.56 12.39
N ALA A 57 -2.02 1.64 12.44
CA ALA A 57 -2.49 2.94 12.91
C ALA A 57 -3.51 3.61 11.97
N LEU A 58 -3.52 3.21 10.70
CA LEU A 58 -4.41 3.76 9.67
C LEU A 58 -5.56 2.80 9.33
N ASP A 59 -5.54 1.57 9.86
CA ASP A 59 -6.45 0.48 9.51
C ASP A 59 -6.52 0.32 7.97
N GLU A 60 -5.34 0.28 7.34
CA GLU A 60 -5.18 0.21 5.87
C GLU A 60 -4.38 -1.02 5.46
N ASP A 61 -4.89 -1.72 4.44
CA ASP A 61 -4.34 -2.96 3.90
C ASP A 61 -4.23 -2.89 2.38
N ILE A 62 -3.01 -2.98 1.85
CA ILE A 62 -2.75 -2.92 0.42
C ILE A 62 -2.21 -4.25 -0.09
N SER A 63 -2.88 -4.83 -1.09
CA SER A 63 -2.45 -6.07 -1.75
C SER A 63 -1.46 -5.81 -2.90
N ILE A 64 -0.31 -6.50 -2.89
CA ILE A 64 0.67 -6.43 -3.99
C ILE A 64 0.07 -6.96 -5.31
N ALA A 65 -0.73 -8.03 -5.24
CA ALA A 65 -1.44 -8.54 -6.42
C ALA A 65 -2.47 -7.53 -6.95
N GLY A 66 -3.11 -6.76 -6.05
CA GLY A 66 -3.99 -5.66 -6.40
C GLY A 66 -3.26 -4.55 -7.15
N LEU A 67 -2.12 -4.09 -6.61
CA LEU A 67 -1.27 -3.07 -7.24
C LEU A 67 -0.79 -3.51 -8.63
N LEU A 68 -0.30 -4.74 -8.76
CA LEU A 68 0.15 -5.31 -10.04
C LEU A 68 -0.96 -5.40 -11.09
N ALA A 69 -2.21 -5.55 -10.65
CA ALA A 69 -3.38 -5.55 -11.52
C ALA A 69 -3.92 -4.14 -11.82
N GLY A 70 -3.24 -3.07 -11.36
CA GLY A 70 -3.69 -1.69 -11.52
C GLY A 70 -4.95 -1.35 -10.71
N ARG A 71 -5.15 -2.04 -9.58
CA ARG A 71 -6.32 -1.85 -8.72
C ARG A 71 -5.89 -1.06 -7.49
N GLY A 72 -6.38 0.18 -7.37
CA GLY A 72 -6.23 1.01 -6.15
C GLY A 72 -7.08 0.52 -4.98
N ASP A 73 -7.31 1.38 -3.98
CA ASP A 73 -8.12 1.06 -2.80
C ASP A 73 -9.46 0.41 -3.21
N ARG A 74 -9.60 -0.89 -2.92
CA ARG A 74 -10.83 -1.66 -3.09
C ARG A 74 -11.39 -2.06 -1.74
N THR A 75 -11.03 -1.36 -0.66
CA THR A 75 -11.63 -1.55 0.66
C THR A 75 -13.07 -1.06 0.60
N VAL A 76 -13.92 -1.85 -0.08
CA VAL A 76 -15.36 -1.71 -0.03
C VAL A 76 -15.70 -1.99 1.42
N ARG A 77 -16.08 -0.94 2.16
CA ARG A 77 -16.61 -1.08 3.52
C ARG A 77 -17.63 -2.20 3.47
N ARG A 78 -17.28 -3.37 4.04
CA ARG A 78 -18.30 -4.38 4.31
C ARG A 78 -19.15 -3.74 5.41
N PRO A 79 -20.46 -3.52 5.20
CA PRO A 79 -21.29 -3.02 6.27
C PRO A 79 -21.15 -3.98 7.44
N ALA A 80 -20.88 -3.44 8.63
CA ALA A 80 -20.98 -4.22 9.86
C ALA A 80 -22.38 -4.84 9.91
N ALA A 81 -22.43 -6.16 10.05
CA ALA A 81 -23.67 -6.90 10.26
C ALA A 81 -24.23 -6.61 11.66
#